data_AF-A0A9W7MGW7-F1
#
_entry.id   AF-A0A9W7MGW7-F1
#
_cell.length_a   1.000
_cell.length_b   1.000
_cell.length_c   1.000
_cell.angle_alpha   90.00
_cell.angle_beta   90.00
_cell.angle_gamma   90.00
#
_symmetry.space_group_name_H-M   'P 1'
#
loop_
_entity.id
_entity.type
_entity.pdbx_description
1 polymer ?
#
loop_
_entity_poly.entity_id
_entity_poly.type
_entity_poly.pdbx_seq_one_letter_code
_entity_poly.pdbx_strand_id
1 'polypeptide(L)'
;MMVDGSDTDDKDADMDNGLFENRYNFLLFCQKNNYQFDTLRRAKHSSMMILYYLHNPAALLVTTTTTTCCICNKDIPTDQCWHCETCSDFSVCATCYQRDGCSSHIHKSTPHSSAVDSSTENRETSMMKKLSKVLEVLLHSARCRSRCSDPHCHLIKKLFSHSKACTVRASGGCRHCKKTWLILIMHARNCKESDCVVPWCRDLKQHTKLLAQKPASV
;
A
#
# COMPACT_ATOMS: atom_id res chain seq x y z
N MET A 1 -40.15 -42.23 9.11
CA MET A 1 -39.88 -41.18 10.10
C MET A 1 -39.44 -39.94 9.35
N MET A 2 -40.33 -38.95 9.22
CA MET A 2 -39.99 -37.62 8.69
C MET A 2 -39.26 -36.88 9.81
N VAL A 3 -38.05 -36.39 9.54
CA VAL A 3 -37.29 -35.55 10.46
C VAL A 3 -38.01 -34.21 10.54
N ASP A 4 -38.56 -33.90 11.71
CA ASP A 4 -39.25 -32.64 12.00
C ASP A 4 -38.24 -31.49 11.89
N GLY A 5 -38.49 -30.54 10.99
CA GLY A 5 -37.59 -29.42 10.68
C GLY A 5 -37.67 -28.27 11.68
N SER A 6 -38.07 -28.53 12.91
CA SER A 6 -38.38 -27.54 13.94
C SER A 6 -37.23 -27.27 14.93
N ASP A 7 -36.13 -28.03 14.85
CA ASP A 7 -35.06 -28.02 15.86
C ASP A 7 -33.81 -27.20 15.46
N THR A 8 -33.98 -26.25 14.53
CA THR A 8 -32.91 -25.32 14.12
C THR A 8 -33.34 -23.86 14.24
N ASP A 9 -34.13 -23.54 15.26
CA ASP A 9 -34.43 -22.15 15.62
C ASP A 9 -33.26 -21.59 16.44
N ASP A 10 -32.34 -20.92 15.77
CA ASP A 10 -31.21 -20.24 16.41
C ASP A 10 -31.76 -19.03 17.21
N LYS A 11 -31.67 -19.13 18.54
CA LYS A 11 -32.14 -18.10 19.46
C LYS A 11 -31.06 -17.09 19.83
N ASP A 12 -29.84 -17.27 19.32
CA ASP A 12 -28.76 -16.34 19.56
C ASP A 12 -28.98 -15.07 18.72
N ALA A 13 -28.67 -13.92 19.30
CA ALA A 13 -28.72 -12.67 18.57
C ALA A 13 -27.67 -12.70 17.45
N ASP A 14 -28.06 -12.27 16.24
CA ASP A 14 -27.14 -12.11 15.12
C ASP A 14 -25.92 -11.28 15.57
N MET A 15 -24.76 -11.94 15.66
CA MET A 15 -23.50 -11.26 15.93
C MET A 15 -23.04 -10.58 14.64
N ASP A 16 -23.38 -9.31 14.48
CA ASP A 16 -22.85 -8.48 13.39
C ASP A 16 -21.34 -8.29 13.60
N ASN A 17 -20.55 -9.08 12.88
CA ASN A 17 -19.12 -9.01 12.92
C ASN A 17 -18.59 -8.96 11.48
N GLY A 18 -18.14 -7.78 11.04
CA GLY A 18 -17.64 -7.53 9.68
C GLY A 18 -16.50 -8.44 9.22
N LEU A 19 -15.94 -9.25 10.14
CA LEU A 19 -15.03 -10.35 9.86
C LEU A 19 -15.62 -11.44 8.96
N PHE A 20 -16.89 -11.81 9.16
CA PHE A 20 -17.55 -12.92 8.45
C PHE A 20 -18.54 -12.48 7.37
N GLU A 21 -18.70 -11.17 7.17
CA GLU A 21 -19.61 -10.60 6.18
C GLU A 21 -19.31 -11.09 4.75
N ASN A 22 -18.04 -11.25 4.41
CA ASN A 22 -17.64 -11.81 3.12
C ASN A 22 -16.35 -12.65 3.21
N ARG A 23 -16.20 -13.57 2.25
CA ARG A 23 -15.02 -14.46 2.16
C ARG A 23 -13.70 -13.69 2.07
N TYR A 24 -13.72 -12.51 1.46
CA TYR A 24 -12.53 -11.68 1.26
C TYR A 24 -12.01 -11.11 2.59
N ASN A 25 -12.89 -10.57 3.44
CA ASN A 25 -12.56 -10.02 4.76
C ASN A 25 -11.97 -11.09 5.67
N PHE A 26 -12.59 -12.29 5.68
CA PHE A 26 -12.07 -13.43 6.43
C PHE A 26 -10.67 -13.85 5.93
N LEU A 27 -10.49 -13.94 4.60
CA LEU A 27 -9.19 -14.29 4.02
C LEU A 27 -8.11 -13.26 4.38
N LEU A 28 -8.44 -11.97 4.27
CA LEU A 28 -7.54 -10.87 4.60
C LEU A 28 -7.14 -10.91 6.08
N PHE A 29 -8.10 -11.17 6.97
CA PHE A 29 -7.86 -11.34 8.39
C PHE A 29 -6.92 -12.52 8.68
N CYS A 30 -7.17 -13.69 8.07
CA CYS A 30 -6.30 -14.85 8.23
C CYS A 30 -4.89 -14.60 7.69
N GLN A 31 -4.75 -13.92 6.55
CA GLN A 31 -3.46 -13.57 5.97
C GLN A 31 -2.69 -12.58 6.86
N LYS A 32 -3.35 -11.52 7.35
CA LYS A 32 -2.73 -10.50 8.21
C LYS A 32 -2.18 -11.11 9.51
N ASN A 33 -2.92 -12.07 10.09
CA ASN A 33 -2.57 -12.69 11.36
C ASN A 33 -1.88 -14.06 11.23
N ASN A 34 -1.48 -14.45 10.01
CA ASN A 34 -0.83 -15.73 9.71
C ASN A 34 -1.59 -16.97 10.21
N TYR A 35 -2.93 -16.93 10.19
CA TYR A 35 -3.77 -18.07 10.53
C TYR A 35 -3.84 -19.06 9.38
N GLN A 36 -3.50 -20.31 9.67
CA GLN A 36 -3.40 -21.38 8.68
C GLN A 36 -4.09 -22.64 9.19
N PHE A 37 -4.65 -23.40 8.26
CA PHE A 37 -5.51 -24.55 8.54
C PHE A 37 -4.97 -25.85 7.90
N ASP A 38 -3.70 -25.85 7.50
CA ASP A 38 -2.99 -26.97 6.86
C ASP A 38 -2.68 -28.14 7.80
N THR A 39 -2.56 -27.88 9.11
CA THR A 39 -2.33 -28.91 10.12
C THR A 39 -3.30 -28.74 11.28
N LEU A 40 -3.64 -29.85 11.95
CA LEU A 40 -4.59 -29.85 13.07
C LEU A 40 -4.18 -28.89 14.20
N ARG A 41 -2.89 -28.81 14.51
CA ARG A 41 -2.36 -27.90 15.54
C ARG A 41 -2.65 -26.44 15.18
N ARG A 42 -2.40 -26.07 13.93
CA ARG A 42 -2.55 -24.68 13.44
C ARG A 42 -4.02 -24.32 13.29
N ALA A 43 -4.84 -25.25 12.80
CA ALA A 43 -6.29 -25.10 12.74
C ALA A 43 -6.89 -24.85 14.13
N LYS A 44 -6.52 -25.65 15.16
CA LYS A 44 -7.00 -25.45 16.53
C LYS A 44 -6.65 -24.07 17.08
N HIS A 45 -5.40 -23.63 16.89
CA HIS A 45 -4.96 -22.31 17.33
C HIS A 45 -5.70 -21.19 16.58
N SER A 46 -5.77 -21.27 15.25
CA SER A 46 -6.45 -20.27 14.42
C SER A 46 -7.94 -20.17 14.74
N SER A 47 -8.64 -21.30 14.92
CA SER A 47 -10.04 -21.32 15.35
C SER A 47 -10.21 -20.72 16.75
N MET A 48 -9.33 -21.02 17.70
CA MET A 48 -9.40 -20.46 19.05
C MET A 48 -9.18 -18.94 19.08
N MET A 49 -8.29 -18.42 18.23
CA MET A 49 -8.08 -16.97 18.10
C MET A 49 -9.26 -16.29 17.43
N ILE A 50 -9.83 -16.89 16.39
CA ILE A 50 -11.06 -16.39 15.77
C ILE A 50 -12.21 -16.31 16.79
N LEU A 51 -12.39 -17.35 17.61
CA LEU A 51 -13.37 -17.36 18.69
C LEU A 51 -13.10 -16.27 19.73
N TYR A 52 -11.84 -16.09 20.12
CA TYR A 52 -11.46 -15.01 21.03
C TYR A 52 -11.89 -13.63 20.51
N TYR A 53 -11.69 -13.34 19.22
CA TYR A 53 -12.11 -12.07 18.63
C TYR A 53 -13.62 -11.93 18.46
N LEU A 54 -14.35 -13.04 18.27
CA LEU A 54 -15.82 -13.03 18.27
C LEU A 54 -16.37 -12.62 19.65
N HIS A 55 -15.76 -13.12 20.72
CA HIS A 55 -16.16 -12.76 22.09
C HIS A 55 -15.56 -11.44 22.58
N ASN A 56 -14.60 -10.85 21.86
CA ASN A 56 -13.92 -9.59 22.23
C ASN A 56 -13.84 -8.64 21.02
N PRO A 57 -14.97 -8.06 20.58
CA PRO A 57 -15.04 -7.23 19.37
C PRO A 57 -14.10 -6.01 19.41
N ALA A 58 -13.82 -5.46 20.60
CA ALA A 58 -12.83 -4.38 20.77
C ALA A 58 -11.40 -4.81 20.37
N ALA A 59 -11.02 -6.07 20.61
CA ALA A 59 -9.71 -6.59 20.20
C ALA A 59 -9.61 -6.83 18.68
N LEU A 60 -10.75 -7.10 18.04
CA LEU A 60 -10.84 -7.26 16.58
C LEU A 60 -10.66 -5.92 15.85
N LEU A 61 -11.18 -4.83 16.41
CA LEU A 61 -10.90 -3.48 15.93
C LEU A 61 -9.40 -3.16 16.00
N VAL A 62 -8.71 -3.54 17.07
CA VAL A 62 -7.26 -3.30 17.24
C VAL A 62 -6.40 -4.08 16.23
N THR A 63 -6.74 -5.34 15.91
CA THR A 63 -5.93 -6.13 14.95
C THR A 63 -6.14 -5.73 13.50
N THR A 64 -7.34 -5.26 13.16
CA THR A 64 -7.66 -4.83 11.79
C THR A 64 -7.13 -3.42 11.50
N THR A 65 -6.98 -2.58 12.53
CA THR A 65 -6.68 -1.15 12.39
C THR A 65 -5.33 -0.73 12.97
N THR A 66 -4.35 -1.61 13.14
CA THR A 66 -2.99 -1.19 13.53
C THR A 66 -2.12 -0.93 12.30
N THR A 67 -1.43 0.21 12.31
CA THR A 67 -0.46 0.64 11.30
C THR A 67 0.86 1.01 11.97
N THR A 68 1.99 0.59 11.40
CA THR A 68 3.31 0.81 12.01
C THR A 68 3.87 2.19 11.70
N CYS A 69 4.46 2.86 12.68
CA CYS A 69 5.10 4.17 12.52
C CYS A 69 6.36 4.08 11.66
N CYS A 70 6.45 4.83 10.57
CA CYS A 70 7.63 4.84 9.69
C CYS A 70 8.89 5.48 10.30
N ILE A 71 8.76 6.17 11.45
CA ILE A 71 9.86 6.88 12.12
C ILE A 71 10.38 6.07 13.31
N CYS A 72 9.48 5.61 14.19
CA CYS A 72 9.86 4.91 15.42
C CYS A 72 9.60 3.39 15.40
N ASN A 73 9.02 2.86 14.32
CA ASN A 73 8.67 1.45 14.13
C ASN A 73 7.76 0.86 15.23
N LYS A 74 7.04 1.70 15.97
CA LYS A 74 6.03 1.26 16.94
C LYS A 74 4.68 1.13 16.25
N ASP A 75 3.88 0.17 16.70
CA ASP A 75 2.50 0.01 16.25
C ASP A 75 1.64 1.18 16.73
N ILE A 76 0.83 1.72 15.82
CA ILE A 76 -0.07 2.84 16.06
C ILE A 76 -1.48 2.38 15.75
N PRO A 77 -2.44 2.64 16.65
CA PRO A 77 -3.86 2.58 16.31
C PRO A 77 -4.15 3.50 15.10
N THR A 78 -4.88 3.02 14.09
CA THR A 78 -5.14 3.79 12.85
C THR A 78 -5.93 5.05 13.14
N ASP A 79 -6.79 5.07 14.17
CA ASP A 79 -7.49 6.27 14.67
C ASP A 79 -6.55 7.34 15.28
N GLN A 80 -5.30 7.00 15.56
CA GLN A 80 -4.29 7.89 16.15
C GLN A 80 -3.03 8.04 15.28
N CYS A 81 -3.10 7.58 14.04
CA CYS A 81 -2.01 7.70 13.09
C CYS A 81 -2.24 8.88 12.13
N TRP A 82 -1.13 9.53 11.79
CA TRP A 82 -1.07 10.55 10.75
C TRP A 82 -0.63 9.86 9.48
N HIS A 83 -1.52 9.75 8.51
CA HIS A 83 -1.21 9.11 7.25
C HIS A 83 -1.02 10.15 6.16
N CYS A 84 -0.24 9.79 5.15
CA CYS A 84 -0.19 10.57 3.93
C CYS A 84 -1.23 10.05 2.92
N GLU A 85 -2.18 10.89 2.53
CA GLU A 85 -3.17 10.58 1.47
C GLU A 85 -2.56 10.42 0.05
N THR A 86 -1.26 10.65 -0.09
CA THR A 86 -0.51 10.52 -1.36
C THR A 86 0.49 9.36 -1.32
N CYS A 87 0.90 8.90 -0.14
CA CYS A 87 1.85 7.80 0.02
C CYS A 87 1.20 6.72 0.89
N SER A 88 0.78 5.62 0.24
CA SER A 88 0.02 4.52 0.86
C SER A 88 0.72 3.86 2.06
N ASP A 89 2.03 4.02 2.17
CA ASP A 89 2.86 3.32 3.16
C ASP A 89 3.54 4.27 4.13
N PHE A 90 3.10 5.53 4.21
CA PHE A 90 3.66 6.52 5.15
C PHE A 90 2.66 6.91 6.23
N SER A 91 2.87 6.31 7.41
CA SER A 91 2.08 6.56 8.61
C SER A 91 3.00 6.85 9.78
N VAL A 92 2.69 7.89 10.56
CA VAL A 92 3.50 8.31 11.71
C VAL A 92 2.62 8.54 12.93
N CYS A 93 3.16 8.29 14.13
CA CYS A 93 2.41 8.53 15.36
C CYS A 93 2.39 10.03 15.69
N ALA A 94 1.42 10.47 16.49
CA ALA A 94 1.30 11.85 16.92
C ALA A 94 2.61 12.44 17.49
N THR A 95 3.36 11.64 18.27
CA THR A 95 4.65 12.04 18.85
C THR A 95 5.72 12.26 17.78
N CYS A 96 5.82 11.39 16.78
CA CYS A 96 6.80 11.53 15.70
C CYS A 96 6.40 12.66 14.73
N TYR A 97 5.11 12.88 14.55
CA TYR A 97 4.60 14.01 13.79
C TYR A 97 4.95 15.36 14.44
N GLN A 98 4.78 15.49 15.76
CA GLN A 98 5.12 16.72 16.50
C GLN A 98 6.63 16.97 16.58
N ARG A 99 7.44 15.93 16.67
CA ARG A 99 8.90 16.06 16.84
C ARG A 99 9.65 16.35 15.54
N ASP A 100 9.29 15.68 14.45
CA ASP A 100 10.01 15.73 13.17
C ASP A 100 9.22 16.49 12.08
N GLY A 101 8.20 17.26 12.50
CA GLY A 101 7.19 17.98 11.71
C GLY A 101 7.58 18.21 10.25
N CYS A 102 6.93 17.48 9.34
CA CYS A 102 7.05 17.54 7.88
C CYS A 102 8.47 17.54 7.28
N SER A 103 9.53 17.46 8.08
CA SER A 103 10.91 17.60 7.60
C SER A 103 11.40 16.31 6.95
N SER A 104 10.75 15.19 7.29
CA SER A 104 11.03 13.87 6.72
C SER A 104 10.08 13.47 5.57
N HIS A 105 9.03 14.26 5.29
CA HIS A 105 7.99 13.89 4.33
C HIS A 105 7.34 15.09 3.63
N ILE A 106 7.37 15.11 2.30
CA ILE A 106 7.02 16.27 1.44
C ILE A 106 5.51 16.56 1.41
N HIS A 107 4.67 15.57 1.72
CA HIS A 107 3.21 15.73 1.74
C HIS A 107 2.70 15.96 3.17
N LYS A 108 1.74 16.87 3.30
CA LYS A 108 1.00 17.15 4.54
C LYS A 108 0.22 15.89 4.95
N SER A 109 0.53 15.34 6.12
CA SER A 109 -0.24 14.23 6.69
C SER A 109 -1.50 14.74 7.34
N THR A 110 -2.60 14.02 7.16
CA THR A 110 -3.90 14.27 7.79
C THR A 110 -4.14 13.21 8.88
N PRO A 111 -4.84 13.56 9.98
CA PRO A 111 -5.32 12.56 10.92
C PRO A 111 -6.26 11.63 10.19
N HIS A 112 -6.14 10.31 10.41
CA HIS A 112 -7.09 9.36 9.86
C HIS A 112 -8.46 9.53 10.55
N SER A 113 -9.33 10.40 10.04
CA SER A 113 -10.69 10.50 10.55
C SER A 113 -11.52 9.34 10.03
N SER A 114 -12.00 8.48 10.93
CA SER A 114 -12.98 7.43 10.66
C SER A 114 -14.36 8.04 10.39
N ALA A 115 -14.51 8.70 9.24
CA ALA A 115 -15.80 8.94 8.62
C ALA A 115 -15.88 8.01 7.40
N VAL A 116 -16.76 7.01 7.50
CA VAL A 116 -17.16 6.17 6.37
C VAL A 116 -17.78 7.10 5.35
N ASP A 117 -17.10 7.31 4.22
CA ASP A 117 -17.66 8.10 3.13
C ASP A 117 -17.75 7.24 1.86
N SER A 118 -18.99 6.99 1.49
CA SER A 118 -19.44 6.27 0.30
C SER A 118 -18.93 6.95 -0.96
N SER A 119 -17.74 6.61 -1.43
CA SER A 119 -17.22 7.18 -2.70
C SER A 119 -16.14 6.31 -3.35
N THR A 120 -16.43 5.04 -3.59
CA THR A 120 -15.53 4.13 -4.32
C THR A 120 -15.22 4.66 -5.73
N GLU A 121 -16.18 5.30 -6.41
CA GLU A 121 -15.97 5.96 -7.72
C GLU A 121 -15.06 7.20 -7.65
N ASN A 122 -15.09 7.94 -6.53
CA ASN A 122 -14.33 9.18 -6.39
C ASN A 122 -12.86 8.90 -6.03
N ARG A 123 -12.57 7.77 -5.37
CA ARG A 123 -11.21 7.32 -5.06
C ARG A 123 -10.45 6.85 -6.30
N GLU A 124 -11.10 6.09 -7.18
CA GLU A 124 -10.48 5.60 -8.42
C GLU A 124 -10.16 6.76 -9.38
N THR A 125 -11.11 7.68 -9.56
CA THR A 125 -10.90 8.88 -10.38
C THR A 125 -9.85 9.82 -9.78
N SER A 126 -9.79 9.96 -8.45
CA SER A 126 -8.76 10.73 -7.73
C SER A 126 -7.37 10.10 -7.84
N MET A 127 -7.25 8.78 -7.69
CA MET A 127 -5.99 8.04 -7.88
C MET A 127 -5.49 8.16 -9.32
N MET A 128 -6.38 8.03 -10.30
CA MET A 128 -6.04 8.21 -11.72
C MET A 128 -5.55 9.63 -12.01
N LYS A 129 -6.18 10.66 -11.43
CA LYS A 129 -5.72 12.06 -11.55
C LYS A 129 -4.33 12.26 -10.92
N LYS A 130 -4.07 11.68 -9.75
CA LYS A 130 -2.75 11.73 -9.07
C LYS A 130 -1.67 11.06 -9.91
N LEU A 131 -1.94 9.88 -10.47
CA LEU A 131 -1.02 9.15 -11.34
C LEU A 131 -0.70 9.96 -12.61
N SER A 132 -1.72 10.51 -13.27
CA SER A 132 -1.55 11.39 -14.43
C SER A 132 -0.64 12.57 -14.10
N LYS A 133 -0.80 13.17 -12.91
CA LYS A 133 0.07 14.28 -12.50
C LYS A 133 1.52 13.87 -12.29
N VAL A 134 1.77 12.73 -11.66
CA VAL A 134 3.13 12.19 -11.49
C VAL A 134 3.78 11.93 -12.84
N LEU A 135 3.04 11.37 -13.81
CA LEU A 135 3.53 11.12 -15.16
C LEU A 135 3.84 12.40 -15.93
N GLU A 136 2.99 13.44 -15.81
CA GLU A 136 3.25 14.76 -16.39
C GLU A 136 4.55 15.37 -15.87
N VAL A 137 4.73 15.41 -14.55
CA VAL A 137 5.94 15.98 -13.93
C VAL A 137 7.18 15.17 -14.32
N LEU A 138 7.06 13.85 -14.43
CA LEU A 138 8.14 12.98 -14.90
C LEU A 138 8.56 13.34 -16.34
N LEU A 139 7.61 13.47 -17.26
CA LEU A 139 7.88 13.86 -18.64
C LEU A 139 8.45 15.28 -18.74
N HIS A 140 7.88 16.22 -17.98
CA HIS A 140 8.39 17.58 -17.89
C HIS A 140 9.84 17.59 -17.41
N SER A 141 10.14 16.90 -16.31
CA SER A 141 11.49 16.86 -15.74
C SER A 141 12.53 16.28 -16.71
N ALA A 142 12.14 15.29 -17.53
CA ALA A 142 13.00 14.68 -18.54
C ALA A 142 13.30 15.62 -19.72
N ARG A 143 12.37 16.51 -20.09
CA ARG A 143 12.55 17.49 -21.18
C ARG A 143 13.10 18.84 -20.71
N CYS A 144 12.92 19.18 -19.44
CA CYS A 144 13.27 20.48 -18.89
C CYS A 144 14.80 20.64 -18.78
N ARG A 145 15.39 21.53 -19.58
CA ARG A 145 16.85 21.81 -19.59
C ARG A 145 17.28 23.08 -18.84
N SER A 146 16.34 23.95 -18.48
CA SER A 146 16.59 25.26 -17.83
C SER A 146 16.24 25.26 -16.34
N ARG A 147 16.45 26.42 -15.68
CA ARG A 147 15.97 26.68 -14.30
C ARG A 147 14.44 26.72 -14.31
N CYS A 148 13.83 25.62 -13.90
CA CYS A 148 12.40 25.53 -13.62
C CYS A 148 12.12 26.10 -12.22
N SER A 149 10.88 26.50 -11.94
CA SER A 149 10.43 26.86 -10.58
C SER A 149 9.58 25.76 -9.93
N ASP A 150 9.27 24.67 -10.65
CA ASP A 150 8.46 23.56 -10.12
C ASP A 150 9.30 22.70 -9.15
N PRO A 151 8.93 22.65 -7.85
CA PRO A 151 9.63 21.86 -6.85
C PRO A 151 9.69 20.36 -7.19
N HIS A 152 8.65 19.83 -7.83
CA HIS A 152 8.60 18.41 -8.19
C HIS A 152 9.54 18.09 -9.35
N CYS A 153 9.69 19.01 -10.31
CA CYS A 153 10.70 18.91 -11.38
C CYS A 153 12.12 18.82 -10.78
N HIS A 154 12.43 19.68 -9.80
CA HIS A 154 13.73 19.62 -9.10
C HIS A 154 13.95 18.31 -8.36
N LEU A 155 12.94 17.81 -7.65
CA LEU A 155 13.02 16.55 -6.92
C LEU A 155 13.35 15.38 -7.85
N ILE A 156 12.62 15.26 -8.97
CA ILE A 156 12.84 14.18 -9.94
C ILE A 156 14.24 14.31 -10.58
N LYS A 157 14.66 15.52 -10.94
CA LYS A 157 16.03 15.75 -11.46
C LYS A 157 17.11 15.35 -10.45
N LYS A 158 16.91 15.64 -9.17
CA LYS A 158 17.84 15.25 -8.10
C LYS A 158 17.91 13.72 -7.95
N LEU A 159 16.78 13.03 -8.03
CA LEU A 159 16.73 11.56 -8.02
C LEU A 159 17.47 10.95 -9.22
N PHE A 160 17.27 11.49 -10.42
CA PHE A 160 18.00 11.04 -11.61
C PHE A 160 19.50 11.33 -11.53
N SER A 161 19.89 12.52 -11.07
CA SER A 161 21.29 12.88 -10.85
C SER A 161 21.96 11.94 -9.85
N HIS A 162 21.27 11.64 -8.74
CA HIS A 162 21.74 10.67 -7.76
C HIS A 162 21.90 9.28 -8.38
N SER A 163 20.89 8.78 -9.10
CA SER A 163 20.92 7.45 -9.72
C SER A 163 22.09 7.28 -10.70
N LYS A 164 22.47 8.35 -11.42
CA LYS A 164 23.65 8.36 -12.31
C LYS A 164 24.97 8.26 -11.55
N ALA A 165 25.09 8.93 -10.41
CA ALA A 165 26.34 8.98 -9.62
C ALA A 165 26.45 7.89 -8.55
N CYS A 166 25.35 7.21 -8.19
CA CYS A 166 25.33 6.26 -7.08
C CYS A 166 25.94 4.90 -7.46
N THR A 167 26.95 4.47 -6.72
CA THR A 167 27.62 3.18 -6.85
C THR A 167 26.90 2.05 -6.11
N VAL A 168 26.19 2.36 -5.02
CA VAL A 168 25.42 1.39 -4.21
C VAL A 168 24.21 0.83 -4.99
N ARG A 169 23.63 1.63 -5.89
CA ARG A 169 22.49 1.25 -6.77
C ARG A 169 21.27 0.74 -5.98
N ALA A 170 20.19 0.41 -6.70
CA ALA A 170 18.98 -0.13 -6.07
C ALA A 170 19.21 -1.53 -5.51
N SER A 171 20.02 -2.36 -6.20
CA SER A 171 20.40 -3.73 -5.80
C SER A 171 21.17 -3.76 -4.48
N GLY A 172 22.10 -2.82 -4.27
CA GLY A 172 22.83 -2.68 -3.00
C GLY A 172 22.06 -1.93 -1.91
N GLY A 173 20.76 -1.65 -2.11
CA GLY A 173 19.90 -1.14 -1.05
C GLY A 173 19.74 0.39 -0.97
N CYS A 174 20.29 1.17 -1.90
CA CYS A 174 20.17 2.63 -1.84
C CYS A 174 18.70 3.09 -1.95
N ARG A 175 18.24 3.84 -0.94
CA ARG A 175 16.84 4.32 -0.84
C ARG A 175 16.43 5.21 -2.01
N HIS A 176 17.31 6.12 -2.44
CA HIS A 176 17.03 7.02 -3.57
C HIS A 176 17.00 6.29 -4.90
N CYS A 177 17.91 5.32 -5.11
CA CYS A 177 17.90 4.48 -6.30
C CYS A 177 16.65 3.60 -6.36
N LYS A 178 16.19 3.03 -5.23
CA LYS A 178 14.93 2.28 -5.16
C LYS A 178 13.73 3.12 -5.53
N LYS A 179 13.63 4.36 -5.01
CA LYS A 179 12.57 5.32 -5.39
C LYS A 179 12.61 5.65 -6.88
N THR A 180 13.80 5.95 -7.40
CA THR A 180 14.00 6.26 -8.84
C THR A 180 13.57 5.07 -9.70
N TRP A 181 13.98 3.86 -9.33
CA TRP A 181 13.63 2.62 -10.01
C TRP A 181 12.12 2.38 -10.05
N LEU A 182 11.43 2.56 -8.93
CA LEU A 182 9.98 2.40 -8.85
C LEU A 182 9.26 3.35 -9.81
N ILE A 183 9.63 4.63 -9.82
CA ILE A 183 9.06 5.64 -10.72
C ILE A 183 9.25 5.23 -12.18
N LEU A 184 10.44 4.74 -12.54
CA LEU A 184 10.76 4.33 -13.89
C LEU A 184 10.00 3.07 -14.34
N ILE A 185 9.83 2.08 -13.46
CA ILE A 185 9.00 0.89 -13.75
C ILE A 185 7.55 1.29 -13.97
N MET A 186 6.99 2.12 -13.08
CA MET A 186 5.62 2.61 -13.21
C MET A 186 5.41 3.32 -14.54
N HIS A 187 6.35 4.18 -14.93
CA HIS A 187 6.33 4.84 -16.22
C HIS A 187 6.44 3.84 -17.39
N ALA A 188 7.42 2.94 -17.37
CA ALA A 188 7.65 2.00 -18.46
C ALA A 188 6.44 1.09 -18.75
N ARG A 189 5.71 0.67 -17.70
CA ARG A 189 4.47 -0.13 -17.81
C ARG A 189 3.34 0.61 -18.52
N ASN A 190 3.22 1.92 -18.27
CA ASN A 190 2.14 2.74 -18.81
C ASN A 190 2.52 3.47 -20.11
N CYS A 191 3.82 3.56 -20.42
CA CYS A 191 4.33 4.31 -21.56
C CYS A 191 4.13 3.52 -22.87
N LYS A 192 3.47 4.13 -23.85
CA LYS A 192 3.29 3.56 -25.20
C LYS A 192 4.26 4.12 -26.24
N GLU A 193 4.99 5.20 -25.92
CA GLU A 193 5.95 5.84 -26.83
C GLU A 193 7.21 4.97 -27.07
N SER A 194 7.63 4.86 -28.34
CA SER A 194 8.87 4.18 -28.77
C SER A 194 10.12 5.02 -28.48
N ASP A 195 10.05 6.33 -28.71
CA ASP A 195 11.13 7.29 -28.51
C ASP A 195 10.87 8.15 -27.26
N CYS A 196 10.64 7.45 -26.14
CA CYS A 196 10.38 8.11 -24.88
C CYS A 196 11.63 8.86 -24.37
N VAL A 197 11.42 10.11 -23.97
CA VAL A 197 12.46 11.00 -23.40
C VAL A 197 12.90 10.62 -21.98
N VAL A 198 12.15 9.76 -21.29
CA VAL A 198 12.44 9.36 -19.91
C VAL A 198 13.63 8.38 -19.91
N PRO A 199 14.71 8.66 -19.17
CA PRO A 199 15.89 7.79 -19.11
C PRO A 199 15.52 6.36 -18.70
N TRP A 200 16.16 5.36 -19.30
CA TRP A 200 15.98 3.92 -19.01
C TRP A 200 14.59 3.33 -19.28
N CYS A 201 13.63 4.12 -19.79
CA CYS A 201 12.30 3.64 -20.15
C CYS A 201 12.38 2.55 -21.23
N ARG A 202 13.21 2.76 -22.26
CA ARG A 202 13.42 1.78 -23.35
C ARG A 202 13.98 0.45 -22.82
N ASP A 203 15.04 0.53 -22.01
CA ASP A 203 15.72 -0.65 -21.46
C ASP A 203 14.78 -1.45 -20.54
N LEU A 204 13.99 -0.77 -19.71
CA LEU A 204 12.99 -1.38 -18.84
C LEU A 204 11.87 -2.07 -19.60
N LYS A 205 11.37 -1.44 -20.68
CA LYS A 205 10.35 -2.05 -21.55
C LYS A 205 10.89 -3.31 -22.22
N GLN A 206 12.12 -3.27 -22.72
CA GLN A 206 12.76 -4.44 -23.33
C GLN A 206 12.95 -5.57 -22.31
N HIS A 207 13.45 -5.25 -21.11
CA HIS A 207 13.61 -6.25 -20.04
C HIS A 207 12.29 -6.90 -19.63
N THR A 208 11.21 -6.12 -19.54
CA THR A 208 9.88 -6.64 -19.19
C THR A 208 9.30 -7.52 -20.31
N LYS A 209 9.51 -7.14 -21.58
CA LYS A 209 9.13 -7.97 -22.73
C LYS A 209 9.90 -9.30 -22.77
N LEU A 210 11.20 -9.28 -22.49
CA LEU A 210 12.04 -10.48 -22.41
C LEU A 210 11.62 -11.41 -21.27
N LEU A 211 11.25 -10.87 -20.11
CA LEU A 211 10.72 -11.66 -18.99
C LEU A 211 9.36 -12.29 -19.31
N ALA A 212 8.49 -11.59 -20.05
CA ALA A 212 7.20 -12.12 -20.48
C ALA A 212 7.33 -13.21 -21.58
N GLN A 213 8.46 -13.25 -22.28
CA GLN A 213 8.75 -14.22 -23.36
C GLN A 213 9.54 -15.43 -22.88
N LYS A 214 9.99 -15.49 -21.62
CA LYS A 214 10.51 -16.74 -21.05
C LYS A 214 9.34 -17.70 -20.84
N PRO A 215 9.25 -18.83 -21.56
CA PRO A 215 8.30 -19.87 -21.20
C PRO A 215 8.63 -20.34 -19.79
N ALA A 216 7.60 -20.57 -18.97
CA ALA A 216 7.74 -21.27 -17.70
C ALA A 216 8.44 -22.59 -18.01
N SER A 217 9.72 -22.68 -17.66
CA SER A 217 10.50 -23.90 -17.76
C SER A 217 9.86 -24.93 -16.83
N VAL A 218 9.36 -25.99 -17.46
CA VAL A 218 8.84 -27.24 -16.88
C VAL A 218 9.77 -27.80 -15.81
#